data_AF-A0A952UEI6-F1
#
_entry.id   AF-A0A952UEI6-F1
#
_cell.length_a   1.000
_cell.length_b   1.000
_cell.length_c   1.000
_cell.angle_alpha   90.00
_cell.angle_beta   90.00
_cell.angle_gamma   90.00
#
_symmetry.space_group_name_H-M   'P 1'
#
loop_
_entity.id
_entity.type
_entity.pdbx_description
1 polymer ?
#
loop_
_entity_poly.entity_id
_entity_poly.type
_entity_poly.pdbx_seq_one_letter_code
_entity_poly.pdbx_strand_id
1 'polypeptide(L)'
;METKDQQIKHIVVGMALGVLAQDVSAVTSSKMAFEFAFNHAWRNWSRARQFPSVTGHDPGNLFWIGVAKSERRQGVCAAWRTGRWSEPYIAYQDWTVKECLDLHADERASAADWVDLGRLYVSEFKPEEVRQ
;
A
#
# COMPACT_ATOMS: atom_id res chain seq x y z
N MET A 1 -2.82 -19.84 -10.06
CA MET A 1 -3.17 -19.15 -8.81
C MET A 1 -1.94 -18.43 -8.33
N GLU A 2 -1.98 -17.11 -8.17
CA GLU A 2 -0.86 -16.36 -7.61
C GLU A 2 -0.57 -16.80 -6.17
N THR A 3 0.70 -16.73 -5.80
CA THR A 3 1.14 -17.02 -4.43
C THR A 3 0.79 -15.86 -3.49
N LYS A 4 0.79 -16.15 -2.19
CA LYS A 4 0.62 -15.12 -1.14
C LYS A 4 1.63 -13.97 -1.29
N ASP A 5 2.89 -14.27 -1.59
CA ASP A 5 3.92 -13.24 -1.74
C ASP A 5 3.67 -12.34 -2.96
N GLN A 6 3.15 -12.90 -4.06
CA GLN A 6 2.75 -12.13 -5.25
C GLN A 6 1.58 -11.18 -4.95
N GLN A 7 0.53 -11.66 -4.26
CA GLN A 7 -0.59 -10.80 -3.87
C GLN A 7 -0.16 -9.70 -2.89
N ILE A 8 0.66 -10.04 -1.88
CA ILE A 8 1.19 -9.04 -0.95
C ILE A 8 2.09 -8.05 -1.67
N LYS A 9 2.91 -8.49 -2.63
CA LYS A 9 3.70 -7.58 -3.46
C LYS A 9 2.79 -6.60 -4.20
N HIS A 10 1.75 -7.09 -4.83
CA HIS A 10 0.81 -6.27 -5.57
C HIS A 10 0.13 -5.23 -4.65
N ILE A 11 -0.42 -5.66 -3.51
CA ILE A 11 -1.06 -4.78 -2.52
C ILE A 11 -0.08 -3.74 -1.97
N VAL A 12 1.18 -4.10 -1.70
CA VAL A 12 2.19 -3.16 -1.19
C VAL A 12 2.48 -2.04 -2.19
N VAL A 13 2.56 -2.37 -3.48
CA VAL A 13 2.75 -1.40 -4.56
C VAL A 13 1.50 -0.52 -4.69
N GLY A 14 0.32 -1.13 -4.79
CA GLY A 14 -0.95 -0.42 -4.92
C GLY A 14 -1.24 0.52 -3.75
N MET A 15 -0.92 0.10 -2.52
CA MET A 15 -1.04 0.97 -1.34
C MET A 15 -0.04 2.13 -1.36
N ALA A 16 1.21 1.90 -1.80
CA ALA A 16 2.18 3.00 -1.94
C ALA A 16 1.65 4.09 -2.87
N LEU A 17 1.10 3.68 -4.02
CA LEU A 17 0.50 4.58 -4.99
C LEU A 17 -0.77 5.25 -4.45
N GLY A 18 -1.63 4.50 -3.76
CA GLY A 18 -2.84 5.01 -3.14
C GLY A 18 -2.55 6.10 -2.10
N VAL A 19 -1.49 5.95 -1.30
CA VAL A 19 -1.06 6.95 -0.31
C VAL A 19 -0.45 8.18 -1.00
N LEU A 20 0.42 7.98 -1.99
CA LEU A 20 0.99 9.09 -2.75
C LEU A 20 -0.08 9.91 -3.48
N ALA A 21 -1.17 9.29 -3.92
CA ALA A 21 -2.29 9.97 -4.54
C ALA A 21 -3.09 10.88 -3.58
N GLN A 22 -2.85 10.80 -2.27
CA GLN A 22 -3.40 11.70 -1.25
C GLN A 22 -2.43 12.83 -0.86
N ASP A 23 -1.37 13.04 -1.64
CA ASP A 23 -0.28 13.98 -1.33
C ASP A 23 0.38 13.69 0.04
N VAL A 24 0.40 12.42 0.45
CA VAL A 24 1.08 11.97 1.67
C VAL A 24 2.46 11.42 1.32
N SER A 25 3.50 12.11 1.80
CA SER A 25 4.91 11.73 1.59
C SER A 25 5.40 10.71 2.61
N ALA A 26 4.76 10.58 3.77
CA ALA A 26 5.08 9.53 4.74
C ALA A 26 3.98 9.26 5.77
N VAL A 27 3.98 8.05 6.34
CA VAL A 27 3.22 7.70 7.56
C VAL A 27 4.15 7.17 8.65
N THR A 28 3.70 7.14 9.89
CA THR A 28 4.46 6.62 11.03
C THR A 28 5.07 5.23 10.77
N SER A 29 6.24 4.97 11.35
CA SER A 29 6.90 3.65 11.34
C SER A 29 6.44 2.76 12.50
N SER A 30 5.51 3.22 13.33
CA SER A 30 4.91 2.42 14.40
C SER A 30 4.15 1.24 13.82
N LYS A 31 4.68 0.02 14.03
CA LYS A 31 4.05 -1.22 13.59
C LYS A 31 2.57 -1.31 13.99
N MET A 32 2.25 -0.94 15.23
CA MET A 32 0.88 -1.05 15.74
C MET A 32 -0.11 -0.13 15.01
N ALA A 33 0.28 1.12 14.76
CA ALA A 33 -0.54 2.07 13.99
C ALA A 33 -0.66 1.61 12.53
N PHE A 34 0.43 1.11 11.95
CA PHE A 34 0.50 0.63 10.58
C PHE A 34 -0.42 -0.56 10.32
N GLU A 35 -0.39 -1.57 11.21
CA GLU A 35 -1.27 -2.75 11.13
C GLU A 35 -2.72 -2.41 11.40
N PHE A 36 -2.98 -1.52 12.38
CA PHE A 36 -4.34 -1.07 12.70
C PHE A 36 -4.98 -0.36 11.50
N ALA A 37 -4.31 0.63 10.94
CA ALA A 37 -4.78 1.38 9.78
C ALA A 37 -5.01 0.45 8.57
N PHE A 38 -4.08 -0.48 8.31
CA PHE A 38 -4.25 -1.43 7.22
C PHE A 38 -5.43 -2.37 7.44
N ASN A 39 -5.59 -2.93 8.64
CA ASN A 39 -6.70 -3.82 8.97
C ASN A 39 -8.05 -3.10 8.91
N HIS A 40 -8.10 -1.81 9.25
CA HIS A 40 -9.29 -0.99 9.02
C HIS A 40 -9.56 -0.82 7.52
N ALA A 41 -8.58 -0.33 6.76
CA ALA A 41 -8.73 -0.09 5.33
C ALA A 41 -9.13 -1.37 4.58
N TRP A 42 -8.45 -2.49 4.86
CA TRP A 42 -8.70 -3.78 4.23
C TRP A 42 -10.11 -4.32 4.48
N ARG A 43 -10.67 -4.11 5.68
CA ARG A 43 -12.05 -4.55 5.99
C ARG A 43 -13.10 -3.72 5.26
N ASN A 44 -12.83 -2.45 5.04
CA ASN A 44 -13.77 -1.52 4.40
C ASN A 44 -13.58 -1.42 2.88
N TRP A 45 -12.48 -1.92 2.34
CA TRP A 45 -12.18 -1.86 0.92
C TRP A 45 -12.94 -2.92 0.12
N SER A 46 -13.66 -2.47 -0.91
CA SER A 46 -14.57 -3.32 -1.71
C SER A 46 -13.85 -4.44 -2.47
N ARG A 47 -12.56 -4.27 -2.77
CA ARG A 47 -11.75 -5.23 -3.55
C ARG A 47 -10.97 -6.24 -2.71
N ALA A 48 -11.04 -6.17 -1.38
CA ALA A 48 -10.28 -7.09 -0.51
C ALA A 48 -10.52 -8.58 -0.85
N ARG A 49 -11.76 -8.95 -1.26
CA ARG A 49 -12.13 -10.31 -1.67
C ARG A 49 -11.43 -10.81 -2.94
N GLN A 50 -10.87 -9.92 -3.75
CA GLN A 50 -10.09 -10.27 -4.95
C GLN A 50 -8.68 -10.76 -4.60
N PHE A 51 -8.28 -10.67 -3.32
CA PHE A 51 -6.98 -11.11 -2.81
C PHE A 51 -7.15 -12.22 -1.76
N PRO A 52 -7.60 -13.42 -2.16
CA PRO A 52 -7.97 -14.49 -1.24
C PRO A 52 -6.80 -15.01 -0.41
N SER A 53 -5.55 -14.91 -0.88
CA SER A 53 -4.38 -15.40 -0.12
C SER A 53 -3.97 -14.49 1.04
N VAL A 54 -4.59 -13.31 1.13
CA VAL A 54 -4.35 -12.31 2.19
C VAL A 54 -5.51 -12.27 3.19
N THR A 55 -6.69 -12.77 2.80
CA THR A 55 -7.86 -12.84 3.67
C THR A 55 -7.67 -13.91 4.77
N GLY A 56 -7.97 -13.56 6.03
CA GLY A 56 -8.05 -14.50 7.17
C GLY A 56 -6.77 -14.67 8.02
N HIS A 57 -5.58 -14.39 7.49
CA HIS A 57 -4.30 -14.61 8.18
C HIS A 57 -3.62 -13.30 8.61
N ASP A 58 -4.35 -12.45 9.35
CA ASP A 58 -3.85 -11.15 9.83
C ASP A 58 -3.26 -10.27 8.71
N PRO A 59 -4.12 -9.65 7.88
CA PRO A 59 -3.71 -8.86 6.72
C PRO A 59 -2.70 -7.76 7.07
N GLY A 60 -2.85 -7.11 8.23
CA GLY A 60 -1.95 -6.08 8.74
C GLY A 60 -0.52 -6.57 8.89
N ASN A 61 -0.31 -7.71 9.55
CA ASN A 61 1.03 -8.26 9.74
C ASN A 61 1.65 -8.72 8.40
N LEU A 62 0.86 -9.28 7.49
CA LEU A 62 1.35 -9.62 6.14
C LEU A 62 1.77 -8.37 5.35
N PHE A 63 0.98 -7.31 5.44
CA PHE A 63 1.28 -6.03 4.81
C PHE A 63 2.56 -5.41 5.39
N TRP A 64 2.70 -5.36 6.71
CA TRP A 64 3.91 -4.89 7.40
C TRP A 64 5.17 -5.63 6.93
N ILE A 65 5.12 -6.97 6.89
CA ILE A 65 6.23 -7.80 6.39
C ILE A 65 6.51 -7.51 4.91
N GLY A 66 5.47 -7.27 4.11
CA GLY A 66 5.58 -6.92 2.71
C GLY A 66 6.26 -5.56 2.48
N VAL A 67 5.89 -4.56 3.27
CA VAL A 67 6.48 -3.21 3.29
C VAL A 67 7.96 -3.27 3.67
N ALA A 68 8.31 -4.01 4.72
CA ALA A 68 9.71 -4.18 5.15
C ALA A 68 10.62 -4.81 4.08
N LYS A 69 10.04 -5.55 3.12
CA LYS A 69 10.77 -6.13 1.98
C LYS A 69 10.75 -5.24 0.74
N SER A 70 9.95 -4.17 0.74
CA SER A 70 9.59 -3.42 -0.46
C SER A 70 10.77 -2.75 -1.14
N GLU A 71 11.70 -2.16 -0.39
CA GLU A 71 12.89 -1.47 -0.95
C GLU A 71 13.76 -2.38 -1.82
N ARG A 72 13.78 -3.68 -1.51
CA ARG A 72 14.64 -4.66 -2.20
C ARG A 72 13.99 -5.24 -3.45
N ARG A 73 12.72 -4.93 -3.72
CA ARG A 73 11.98 -5.51 -4.85
C ARG A 73 12.34 -4.76 -6.12
N GLN A 74 12.74 -5.51 -7.14
CA GLN A 74 12.95 -5.00 -8.49
C GLN A 74 11.69 -5.14 -9.35
N GLY A 75 11.60 -4.32 -10.40
CA GLY A 75 10.50 -4.37 -11.37
C GLY A 75 9.14 -4.01 -10.77
N VAL A 76 9.11 -3.02 -9.87
CA VAL A 76 7.88 -2.41 -9.36
C VAL A 76 7.91 -0.91 -9.62
N CYS A 77 6.76 -0.31 -9.91
CA CYS A 77 6.64 1.12 -10.18
C CYS A 77 6.64 1.98 -8.90
N ALA A 78 6.26 1.40 -7.76
CA ALA A 78 6.33 2.05 -6.45
C ALA A 78 6.75 1.09 -5.35
N ALA A 79 7.32 1.64 -4.29
CA ALA A 79 7.78 0.90 -3.14
C ALA A 79 7.72 1.77 -1.88
N TRP A 80 8.02 1.15 -0.74
CA TRP A 80 8.14 1.83 0.55
C TRP A 80 9.59 1.87 0.98
N ARG A 81 10.01 3.00 1.54
CA ARG A 81 11.24 3.15 2.30
C ARG A 81 10.90 3.18 3.79
N THR A 82 11.56 2.36 4.59
CA THR A 82 11.27 2.27 6.03
C THR A 82 12.48 2.69 6.84
N GLY A 83 12.31 3.73 7.66
CA GLY A 83 13.31 4.19 8.62
C GLY A 83 12.61 4.83 9.82
N ARG A 84 12.88 6.12 10.07
CA ARG A 84 12.12 6.89 11.07
C ARG A 84 10.64 6.99 10.68
N TRP A 85 10.37 7.12 9.39
CA TRP A 85 9.05 7.13 8.78
C TRP A 85 8.93 5.97 7.77
N SER A 86 7.69 5.64 7.42
CA SER A 86 7.37 4.77 6.29
C SER A 86 6.99 5.65 5.10
N GLU A 87 7.89 5.76 4.14
CA GLU A 87 7.82 6.70 3.02
C GLU A 87 7.50 5.94 1.72
N PRO A 88 6.30 6.06 1.14
CA PRO A 88 6.05 5.54 -0.20
C PRO A 88 6.80 6.39 -1.23
N TYR A 89 7.27 5.77 -2.30
CA TYR A 89 7.95 6.46 -3.40
C TYR A 89 7.72 5.78 -4.74
N ILE A 90 7.83 6.55 -5.81
CA ILE A 90 7.86 6.04 -7.20
C ILE A 90 9.28 5.56 -7.50
N ALA A 91 9.41 4.32 -7.94
CA ALA A 91 10.70 3.69 -8.24
C ALA A 91 11.16 3.95 -9.69
N TYR A 92 10.24 4.26 -10.60
CA TYR A 92 10.57 4.63 -11.97
C TYR A 92 10.83 6.13 -12.05
N GLN A 93 12.04 6.50 -12.46
CA GLN A 93 12.41 7.92 -12.64
C GLN A 93 11.48 8.58 -13.66
N ASP A 94 11.09 9.82 -13.37
CA ASP A 94 10.24 10.68 -14.21
C ASP A 94 8.78 10.24 -14.39
N TRP A 95 8.35 9.15 -13.74
CA TRP A 95 6.97 8.71 -13.77
C TRP A 95 6.14 9.40 -12.69
N THR A 96 4.90 9.73 -13.05
CA THR A 96 3.90 10.29 -12.14
C THR A 96 3.13 9.19 -11.40
N VAL A 97 2.52 9.54 -10.27
CA VAL A 97 1.65 8.61 -9.51
C VAL A 97 0.54 8.06 -10.41
N LYS A 98 -0.03 8.90 -11.28
CA LYS A 98 -1.09 8.53 -12.21
C LYS A 98 -0.63 7.46 -13.20
N GLU A 99 0.52 7.67 -13.85
CA GLU A 99 1.06 6.69 -14.82
C GLU A 99 1.38 5.36 -14.14
N CYS A 100 1.89 5.39 -12.90
CA CYS A 100 2.13 4.18 -12.14
C CYS A 100 0.85 3.47 -11.71
N LEU A 101 -0.21 4.22 -11.36
CA LEU A 101 -1.54 3.66 -11.05
C LEU A 101 -2.15 3.01 -12.29
N ASP A 102 -2.10 3.67 -13.44
CA ASP A 102 -2.60 3.15 -14.71
C ASP A 102 -1.86 1.87 -15.12
N LEU A 103 -0.54 1.82 -14.90
CA LEU A 103 0.28 0.62 -15.13
C LEU A 103 -0.04 -0.51 -14.13
N HIS A 104 -0.31 -0.18 -12.87
CA HIS A 104 -0.50 -1.15 -11.79
C HIS A 104 -1.92 -1.74 -11.75
N ALA A 105 -2.91 -0.99 -12.23
CA ALA A 105 -4.30 -1.41 -12.28
C ALA A 105 -4.48 -2.70 -13.10
N ASP A 106 -5.34 -3.58 -12.61
CA ASP A 106 -5.68 -4.84 -13.28
C ASP A 106 -7.14 -5.25 -13.04
N GLU A 107 -7.50 -6.48 -13.40
CA GLU A 107 -8.86 -7.02 -13.24
C GLU A 107 -9.34 -7.08 -11.78
N ARG A 108 -8.43 -7.04 -10.80
CA ARG A 108 -8.74 -7.14 -9.36
C ARG A 108 -9.02 -5.77 -8.75
N ALA A 109 -8.30 -4.75 -9.19
CA ALA A 109 -8.42 -3.39 -8.70
C ALA A 109 -8.00 -2.36 -9.76
N SER A 110 -8.90 -1.42 -10.04
CA SER A 110 -8.63 -0.26 -10.88
C SER A 110 -7.75 0.77 -10.16
N ALA A 111 -7.23 1.75 -10.90
CA ALA A 111 -6.52 2.89 -10.32
C ALA A 111 -7.35 3.59 -9.22
N ALA A 112 -8.65 3.78 -9.45
CA ALA A 112 -9.55 4.40 -8.47
C ALA A 112 -9.74 3.54 -7.21
N ASP A 113 -9.75 2.21 -7.35
CA ASP A 113 -9.82 1.30 -6.20
C ASP A 113 -8.56 1.40 -5.32
N TRP A 114 -7.37 1.57 -5.92
CA TRP A 114 -6.12 1.78 -5.18
C TRP A 114 -6.08 3.12 -4.45
N VAL A 115 -6.57 4.18 -5.10
CA VAL A 115 -6.72 5.50 -4.47
C VAL A 115 -7.66 5.44 -3.28
N ASP A 116 -8.78 4.72 -3.41
CA ASP A 116 -9.73 4.49 -2.32
C ASP A 116 -9.09 3.75 -1.14
N LEU A 117 -8.35 2.67 -1.41
CA LEU A 117 -7.63 1.95 -0.37
C LEU A 117 -6.63 2.84 0.37
N GLY A 118 -5.86 3.66 -0.36
CA GLY A 118 -4.94 4.64 0.21
C GLY A 118 -5.64 5.66 1.10
N ARG A 119 -6.79 6.18 0.67
CA ARG A 119 -7.63 7.10 1.46
C ARG A 119 -8.11 6.47 2.77
N LEU A 120 -8.66 5.25 2.70
CA LEU A 120 -9.12 4.50 3.88
C LEU A 120 -7.98 4.18 4.86
N TYR A 121 -6.76 4.04 4.35
CA TYR A 121 -5.58 3.80 5.15
C TYR A 121 -5.10 5.09 5.84
N VAL A 122 -4.95 6.18 5.06
CA VAL A 122 -4.51 7.48 5.58
C VAL A 122 -5.47 8.04 6.62
N SER A 123 -6.78 7.81 6.48
CA SER A 123 -7.81 8.35 7.39
C SER A 123 -7.70 7.86 8.85
N GLU A 124 -6.99 6.77 9.10
CA GLU A 124 -6.82 6.20 10.44
C GLU A 124 -5.62 6.77 11.20
N PHE A 125 -4.74 7.51 10.52
CA PHE A 125 -3.59 8.13 11.16
C PHE A 125 -3.95 9.49 11.72
N LYS A 126 -3.37 9.82 12.88
CA LYS A 126 -3.45 11.18 13.41
C LYS A 126 -2.64 12.15 12.57
N PRO A 127 -2.93 13.46 12.62
CA PRO A 127 -2.15 14.47 11.90
C PRO A 127 -0.63 14.40 12.17
N GLU A 128 -0.23 14.09 13.41
CA GLU A 128 1.18 13.93 13.78
C GLU A 128 1.83 12.62 13.30
N GLU A 129 1.03 11.67 12.78
CA GLU A 129 1.46 10.38 12.25
C GLU A 129 1.53 10.37 10.71
N VAL A 130 1.29 11.52 10.07
CA VAL A 130 1.31 11.71 8.61
C VAL A 130 2.22 12.88 8.26
N ARG A 131 2.90 12.79 7.12
CA ARG A 131 3.60 13.90 6.49
C ARG A 131 3.07 14.12 5.09
N GLN A 132 2.84 15.39 4.75
CA GLN A 132 2.52 15.86 3.41
C GLN A 132 3.77 16.52 2.84
#